data_AF-A0A349E9S7-F1
#
_entry.id   AF-A0A349E9S7-F1
#
_cell.length_a   1.000
_cell.length_b   1.000
_cell.length_c   1.000
_cell.angle_alpha   90.00
_cell.angle_beta   90.00
_cell.angle_gamma   90.00
#
_symmetry.space_group_name_H-M   'P 1'
#
loop_
_entity.id
_entity.type
_entity.pdbx_description
1 polymer ?
#
loop_
_entity_poly.entity_id
_entity_poly.type
_entity_poly.pdbx_seq_one_letter_code
_entity_poly.pdbx_strand_id
1 'polypeptide(L)'
;GLPLEDISWQYRFDSLTGELQIDDFTTAVLGGSLSIAAMQYDPNETRQQVDIVLADLNVESIVGLADYPGVYADGLVSGYLPFIVAGDHITIEKGLVGALNPGGNIRYTPTSSQPSSNQSLQLVNQALSNYQYQTMN
;
A
#
# COMPACT_ATOMS: atom_id res chain seq x y z
N GLY A 1 7.75 -5.63 -10.96
CA GLY A 1 7.49 -4.23 -10.57
C GLY A 1 6.01 -4.06 -10.31
N LEU A 2 5.61 -3.00 -9.60
CA LEU A 2 4.19 -2.70 -9.38
C LEU A 2 3.60 -2.12 -10.68
N PRO A 3 2.57 -2.73 -11.28
CA PRO A 3 1.94 -2.18 -12.47
C PRO A 3 1.18 -0.90 -12.11
N LEU A 4 1.40 0.15 -12.89
CA LEU A 4 0.70 1.43 -12.79
C LEU A 4 -0.05 1.66 -14.10
N GLU A 5 -1.30 2.07 -14.00
CA GLU A 5 -2.19 2.32 -15.13
C GLU A 5 -2.77 3.73 -15.03
N ASP A 6 -3.26 4.25 -16.16
CA ASP A 6 -3.96 5.53 -16.25
C ASP A 6 -3.26 6.72 -15.55
N ILE A 7 -1.94 6.80 -15.72
CA ILE A 7 -1.11 7.83 -15.07
C ILE A 7 -1.42 9.21 -15.66
N SER A 8 -1.73 10.16 -14.78
CA SER A 8 -1.90 11.58 -15.14
C SER A 8 -1.25 12.49 -14.10
N TRP A 9 -0.72 13.63 -14.53
CA TRP A 9 -0.08 14.62 -13.68
C TRP A 9 0.15 15.92 -14.46
N GLN A 10 0.35 17.02 -13.75
CA GLN A 10 0.82 18.28 -14.28
C GLN A 10 2.18 18.62 -13.67
N TYR A 11 2.98 19.41 -14.38
CA TYR A 11 4.24 19.87 -13.83
C TYR A 11 4.67 21.25 -14.27
N ARG A 12 5.54 21.81 -13.44
CA ARG A 12 6.29 23.02 -13.74
C ARG A 12 7.73 22.80 -13.35
N PHE A 13 8.64 23.18 -14.23
CA PHE A 13 10.07 23.15 -13.98
C PHE A 13 10.64 24.55 -14.09
N ASP A 14 11.34 25.00 -13.05
CA ASP A 14 12.13 26.22 -13.08
C ASP A 14 13.56 25.86 -13.47
N SER A 15 13.99 26.28 -14.66
CA SER A 15 15.33 25.97 -15.17
C SER A 15 16.45 26.80 -14.55
N LEU A 16 16.14 27.88 -13.81
CA LEU A 16 17.12 28.70 -13.10
C LEU A 16 17.45 28.12 -11.74
N THR A 17 16.43 27.66 -10.99
CA THR A 17 16.61 27.08 -9.65
C THR A 17 16.77 25.55 -9.69
N GLY A 18 16.26 24.90 -10.75
CA GLY A 18 16.17 23.45 -10.84
C GLY A 18 14.99 22.86 -10.07
N GLU A 19 14.08 23.69 -9.57
CA GLU A 19 12.89 23.24 -8.85
C GLU A 19 11.88 22.58 -9.79
N LEU A 20 11.32 21.45 -9.34
CA LEU A 20 10.24 20.74 -10.02
C LEU A 20 9.00 20.72 -9.12
N GLN A 21 7.89 21.24 -9.64
CA GLN A 21 6.57 21.10 -9.03
C GLN A 21 5.77 20.08 -9.84
N ILE A 22 5.14 19.13 -9.15
CA ILE A 22 4.17 18.19 -9.71
C ILE A 22 2.85 18.41 -8.99
N ASP A 23 1.77 18.55 -9.74
CA ASP A 23 0.42 18.74 -9.23
C ASP A 23 -0.52 17.68 -9.82
N ASP A 24 -1.57 17.35 -9.07
CA ASP A 24 -2.66 16.48 -9.50
C ASP A 24 -2.19 15.12 -10.05
N PHE A 25 -1.14 14.53 -9.46
CA PHE A 25 -0.69 13.21 -9.86
C PHE A 25 -1.73 12.16 -9.45
N THR A 26 -2.16 11.33 -10.38
CA THR A 26 -3.05 10.19 -10.13
C THR A 26 -2.63 8.97 -10.97
N THR A 27 -2.89 7.78 -10.44
CA THR A 27 -2.71 6.50 -11.17
C THR A 27 -3.63 5.43 -10.60
N ALA A 28 -4.11 4.53 -11.46
CA ALA A 28 -4.75 3.29 -11.06
C ALA A 28 -3.69 2.25 -10.65
N VAL A 29 -3.91 1.59 -9.51
CA VAL A 29 -2.97 0.62 -8.95
C VAL A 29 -3.70 -0.34 -8.00
N LEU A 30 -3.38 -1.64 -8.07
CA LEU A 30 -3.90 -2.66 -7.15
C LEU A 30 -5.43 -2.63 -6.98
N GLY A 31 -6.17 -2.46 -8.07
CA GLY A 31 -7.63 -2.40 -8.07
C GLY A 31 -8.24 -1.10 -7.51
N GLY A 32 -7.42 -0.15 -7.05
CA GLY A 32 -7.81 1.17 -6.59
C GLY A 32 -6.96 2.26 -7.24
N SER A 33 -6.68 3.32 -6.50
CA SER A 33 -5.87 4.44 -7.00
C SER A 33 -4.92 5.03 -5.96
N LEU A 34 -3.89 5.70 -6.48
CA LEU A 34 -2.94 6.49 -5.74
C LEU A 34 -2.99 7.93 -6.26
N SER A 35 -2.90 8.91 -5.36
CA SER A 35 -2.81 10.31 -5.74
C SER A 35 -1.81 11.10 -4.89
N ILE A 36 -1.24 12.14 -5.51
CA ILE A 36 -0.44 13.17 -4.85
C ILE A 36 -1.03 14.52 -5.27
N ALA A 37 -1.53 15.29 -4.31
CA ALA A 37 -2.16 16.58 -4.60
C ALA A 37 -1.14 17.58 -5.16
N ALA A 38 -0.01 17.71 -4.48
CA ALA A 38 1.13 18.49 -4.93
C ALA A 38 2.41 17.93 -4.31
N MET A 39 3.52 18.01 -5.03
CA MET A 39 4.85 17.82 -4.50
C MET A 39 5.81 18.82 -5.14
N GLN A 40 6.76 19.30 -4.34
CA GLN A 40 7.87 20.13 -4.79
C GLN A 40 9.15 19.34 -4.58
N TYR A 41 10.06 19.46 -5.54
CA TYR A 41 11.42 18.99 -5.42
C TYR A 41 12.33 20.20 -5.61
N ASP A 42 13.04 20.57 -4.55
CA ASP A 42 14.15 21.52 -4.57
C ASP A 42 15.48 20.76 -4.47
N PRO A 43 16.37 20.85 -5.48
CA PRO A 43 17.68 20.19 -5.44
C PRO A 43 18.60 20.70 -4.32
N ASN A 44 18.31 21.84 -3.70
CA ASN A 44 19.09 22.41 -2.60
C ASN A 44 18.63 21.92 -1.22
N GLU A 45 17.45 21.30 -1.14
CA GLU A 45 16.95 20.74 0.10
C GLU A 45 17.38 19.28 0.27
N THR A 46 17.83 18.95 1.47
CA THR A 46 18.32 17.61 1.82
C THR A 46 17.21 16.66 2.26
N ARG A 47 15.99 17.17 2.48
CA ARG A 47 14.82 16.43 2.94
C ARG A 47 13.57 16.97 2.27
N GLN A 48 12.90 16.13 1.49
CA GLN A 48 11.66 16.42 0.79
C GLN A 48 10.54 15.52 1.32
N GLN A 49 9.32 16.03 1.40
CA GLN A 49 8.14 15.23 1.79
C GLN A 49 7.16 15.13 0.61
N VAL A 50 6.68 13.92 0.37
CA VAL A 50 5.65 13.62 -0.64
C VAL A 50 4.51 12.89 0.03
N ASP A 51 3.33 13.45 -0.12
CA ASP A 51 2.12 13.04 0.56
C ASP A 51 1.26 12.21 -0.39
N ILE A 52 1.20 10.91 -0.12
CA ILE A 52 0.48 9.97 -0.97
C ILE A 52 -0.84 9.58 -0.34
N VAL A 53 -1.94 9.75 -1.08
CA VAL A 53 -3.27 9.26 -0.70
C VAL A 53 -3.56 7.97 -1.45
N LEU A 54 -4.01 6.95 -0.71
CA LEU A 54 -4.44 5.67 -1.23
C LEU A 54 -5.96 5.59 -1.14
N ALA A 55 -6.61 5.23 -2.24
CA ALA A 55 -8.05 5.07 -2.28
C ALA A 55 -8.41 3.67 -2.83
N ASP A 56 -9.24 2.97 -2.05
CA ASP A 56 -9.89 1.72 -2.42
C ASP A 56 -8.96 0.63 -2.96
N LEU A 57 -7.75 0.50 -2.39
CA LEU A 57 -6.82 -0.55 -2.83
C LEU A 57 -7.37 -1.93 -2.44
N ASN A 58 -7.35 -2.84 -3.40
CA ASN A 58 -7.84 -4.20 -3.24
C ASN A 58 -6.82 -5.07 -2.49
N VAL A 59 -7.23 -5.64 -1.35
CA VAL A 59 -6.33 -6.41 -0.48
C VAL A 59 -5.88 -7.72 -1.10
N GLU A 60 -6.72 -8.35 -1.93
CA GLU A 60 -6.34 -9.56 -2.69
C GLU A 60 -5.17 -9.26 -3.64
N SER A 61 -5.24 -8.12 -4.33
CA SER A 61 -4.18 -7.65 -5.23
C SER A 61 -2.88 -7.37 -4.47
N ILE A 62 -2.96 -6.79 -3.28
CA ILE A 62 -1.80 -6.55 -2.40
C ILE A 62 -1.15 -7.87 -1.98
N VAL A 63 -1.93 -8.83 -1.49
CA VAL A 63 -1.42 -10.16 -1.07
C VAL A 63 -0.80 -10.91 -2.25
N GLY A 64 -1.37 -10.75 -3.45
CA GLY A 64 -0.83 -11.32 -4.68
C GLY A 64 0.57 -10.83 -5.06
N LEU A 65 1.00 -9.64 -4.61
CA LEU A 65 2.36 -9.12 -4.88
C LEU A 65 3.44 -9.90 -4.12
N ALA A 66 3.13 -10.39 -2.92
CA ALA A 66 4.08 -11.06 -2.05
C ALA A 66 4.09 -12.59 -2.24
N ASP A 67 3.26 -13.10 -3.15
CA ASP A 67 3.11 -14.52 -3.49
C ASP A 67 3.04 -15.42 -2.25
N TYR A 68 2.12 -15.11 -1.33
CA TYR A 68 1.89 -15.93 -0.13
C TYR A 68 1.00 -17.13 -0.46
N PRO A 69 1.55 -18.34 -0.68
CA PRO A 69 0.77 -19.44 -1.21
C PRO A 69 -0.24 -19.92 -0.16
N GLY A 70 -1.49 -20.08 -0.59
CA GLY A 70 -2.56 -20.51 0.31
C GLY A 70 -3.13 -19.40 1.19
N VAL A 71 -2.61 -18.17 1.14
CA VAL A 71 -3.24 -17.01 1.77
C VAL A 71 -4.23 -16.40 0.79
N TYR A 72 -5.46 -16.21 1.26
CA TYR A 72 -6.53 -15.50 0.59
C TYR A 72 -6.92 -14.33 1.48
N ALA A 73 -7.04 -13.15 0.90
CA ALA A 73 -7.51 -11.98 1.62
C ALA A 73 -8.44 -11.16 0.74
N ASP A 74 -9.46 -10.58 1.35
CA ASP A 74 -10.42 -9.69 0.69
C ASP A 74 -10.55 -8.37 1.46
N GLY A 75 -11.35 -7.46 0.89
CA GLY A 75 -11.60 -6.13 1.42
C GLY A 75 -10.84 -5.03 0.68
N LEU A 76 -11.09 -3.81 1.12
CA LEU A 76 -10.48 -2.60 0.58
C LEU A 76 -9.75 -1.86 1.69
N VAL A 77 -8.62 -1.25 1.35
CA VAL A 77 -7.89 -0.35 2.25
C VAL A 77 -7.72 1.02 1.62
N SER A 78 -7.79 2.05 2.44
CA SER A 78 -7.46 3.42 2.07
C SER A 78 -6.59 4.04 3.15
N GLY A 79 -5.91 5.10 2.81
CA GLY A 79 -4.99 5.70 3.74
C GLY A 79 -4.16 6.82 3.15
N TYR A 80 -3.16 7.19 3.93
CA TYR A 80 -2.26 8.26 3.63
C TYR A 80 -0.86 7.90 4.11
N LEU A 81 0.12 8.09 3.23
CA LEU A 81 1.52 7.73 3.45
C LEU A 81 2.40 8.97 3.21
N PRO A 82 2.93 9.60 4.27
CA PRO A 82 3.95 10.65 4.15
C PRO A 82 5.30 10.00 3.85
N PHE A 83 5.73 10.10 2.60
CA PHE A 83 7.06 9.70 2.19
C PHE A 83 8.05 10.84 2.43
N ILE A 84 9.17 10.53 3.06
CA ILE A 84 10.30 11.42 3.24
C ILE A 84 11.43 10.89 2.38
N VAL A 85 11.90 11.73 1.46
CA VAL A 85 13.08 11.49 0.65
C VAL A 85 14.22 12.33 1.22
N ALA A 86 15.26 11.68 1.72
CA ALA A 86 16.44 12.33 2.28
C ALA A 86 17.70 11.64 1.77
N GLY A 87 18.44 12.30 0.87
CA GLY A 87 19.56 11.68 0.16
C GLY A 87 19.10 10.48 -0.68
N ASP A 88 19.66 9.31 -0.41
CA ASP A 88 19.32 8.02 -1.03
C ASP A 88 18.28 7.21 -0.21
N HIS A 89 17.82 7.76 0.91
CA HIS A 89 16.85 7.11 1.78
C HIS A 89 15.44 7.60 1.50
N ILE A 90 14.52 6.64 1.36
CA ILE A 90 13.08 6.87 1.33
C ILE A 90 12.50 6.23 2.59
N THR A 91 11.79 7.03 3.40
CA THR A 91 11.16 6.56 4.63
C THR A 91 9.69 6.97 4.65
N ILE A 92 8.85 6.21 5.36
CA ILE A 92 7.48 6.61 5.63
C ILE A 92 7.40 6.94 7.12
N GLU A 93 6.98 8.16 7.44
CA GLU A 93 6.82 8.59 8.84
C GLU A 93 5.32 8.79 9.14
N LYS A 94 4.80 8.11 10.17
CA LYS A 94 3.42 8.31 10.67
C LYS A 94 2.31 8.10 9.60
N GLY A 95 2.53 7.19 8.66
CA GLY A 95 1.49 6.78 7.71
C GLY A 95 0.31 6.10 8.42
N LEU A 96 -0.88 6.24 7.84
CA LEU A 96 -2.11 5.59 8.31
C LEU A 96 -2.75 4.85 7.15
N VAL A 97 -3.00 3.57 7.32
CA VAL A 97 -3.78 2.76 6.37
C VAL A 97 -4.82 2.01 7.18
N GLY A 98 -6.07 2.10 6.75
CA GLY A 98 -7.21 1.48 7.40
C GLY A 98 -8.01 0.63 6.43
N ALA A 99 -8.62 -0.43 6.97
CA ALA A 99 -9.65 -1.15 6.26
C ALA A 99 -10.87 -0.26 6.07
N LEU A 100 -11.48 -0.30 4.89
CA LEU A 100 -12.77 0.32 4.67
C LEU A 100 -13.87 -0.59 5.20
N ASN A 101 -14.94 -0.02 5.75
CA ASN A 101 -16.10 -0.78 6.18
C ASN A 101 -16.66 -1.62 5.03
N PRO A 102 -17.00 -2.90 5.25
CA PRO A 102 -17.10 -3.59 6.54
C PRO A 102 -15.79 -4.24 7.06
N GLY A 103 -14.65 -3.98 6.43
CA GLY A 103 -13.37 -4.67 6.66
C GLY A 103 -13.12 -5.73 5.58
N GLY A 104 -12.50 -6.83 5.99
CA GLY A 104 -12.33 -7.99 5.13
C GLY A 104 -11.94 -9.24 5.90
N ASN A 105 -11.70 -10.32 5.16
CA ASN A 105 -11.33 -11.62 5.70
C ASN A 105 -9.91 -11.97 5.26
N ILE A 106 -9.15 -12.62 6.14
CA ILE A 106 -7.90 -13.30 5.81
C ILE A 106 -8.11 -14.78 6.12
N ARG A 107 -7.85 -15.63 5.12
CA ARG A 107 -7.94 -17.08 5.22
C ARG A 107 -6.66 -17.72 4.75
N TYR A 108 -6.10 -18.60 5.57
CA TYR A 108 -5.00 -19.45 5.16
C TYR A 108 -5.49 -20.89 4.90
N THR A 109 -5.10 -21.46 3.76
CA THR A 109 -5.32 -22.86 3.40
C THR A 109 -3.97 -23.47 3.01
N PRO A 110 -3.41 -24.41 3.81
CA PRO A 110 -2.12 -25.03 3.51
C PRO A 110 -2.10 -25.66 2.12
N THR A 111 -1.03 -25.45 1.37
CA THR A 111 -0.84 -26.04 0.03
C THR A 111 -0.44 -27.51 0.09
N SER A 112 0.05 -28.00 1.24
CA SER A 112 0.32 -29.41 1.49
C SER A 112 -0.91 -30.12 2.08
N SER A 113 -1.35 -31.20 1.44
CA SER A 113 -2.48 -32.04 1.87
C SER A 113 -2.22 -32.87 3.14
N GLN A 114 -1.00 -32.83 3.71
CA GLN A 114 -0.71 -33.48 4.98
C GLN A 114 -1.11 -32.56 6.14
N PRO A 115 -2.08 -32.94 6.98
CA PRO A 115 -2.32 -32.25 8.23
C PRO A 115 -1.03 -32.29 9.06
N SER A 116 -0.55 -31.13 9.53
CA SER A 116 0.64 -31.09 10.38
C SER A 116 0.38 -31.96 11.61
N SER A 117 1.28 -32.90 11.94
CA SER A 117 1.20 -33.66 13.19
C SER A 117 1.40 -32.78 14.44
N ASN A 118 1.79 -31.52 14.25
CA ASN A 118 1.98 -30.52 15.28
C ASN A 118 0.65 -29.82 15.61
N GLN A 119 0.11 -30.10 16.80
CA GLN A 119 -1.15 -29.53 17.31
C GLN A 119 -1.12 -28.00 17.42
N SER A 120 0.03 -27.39 17.70
CA SER A 120 0.15 -25.93 17.80
C SER A 120 -0.04 -25.25 16.46
N LEU A 121 0.47 -25.85 15.37
CA LEU A 121 0.25 -25.37 14.02
C LEU A 121 -1.21 -25.57 13.55
N GLN A 122 -1.86 -26.65 14.00
CA GLN A 122 -3.29 -26.85 13.73
C GLN A 122 -4.16 -25.76 14.36
N LEU A 123 -3.86 -25.36 15.60
CA LEU A 123 -4.58 -24.29 16.30
C LEU A 123 -4.38 -22.93 15.62
N VAL A 124 -3.15 -22.61 15.19
CA VAL A 124 -2.87 -21.38 14.44
C VAL A 124 -3.60 -21.38 13.09
N ASN A 125 -3.57 -22.50 12.36
CA ASN A 125 -4.31 -22.63 11.10
C ASN A 125 -5.83 -22.51 11.29
N GLN A 126 -6.39 -23.04 12.39
CA GLN A 126 -7.80 -22.87 12.73
C GLN A 126 -8.13 -21.42 13.08
N ALA A 127 -7.30 -20.74 13.87
CA ALA A 127 -7.49 -19.34 14.19
C ALA A 127 -7.45 -18.44 12.94
N LEU A 128 -6.55 -18.76 11.99
CA LEU A 128 -6.41 -18.05 10.71
C LEU A 128 -7.40 -18.52 9.62
N SER A 129 -8.18 -19.58 9.86
CA SER A 129 -9.12 -20.09 8.85
C SER A 129 -10.28 -19.12 8.60
N ASN A 130 -10.62 -18.28 9.59
CA ASN A 130 -11.73 -17.33 9.56
C ASN A 130 -11.36 -16.02 10.28
N TYR A 131 -10.15 -15.50 10.08
CA TYR A 131 -9.76 -14.26 10.72
C TYR A 131 -10.44 -13.08 10.03
N GLN A 132 -11.35 -12.42 10.74
CA GLN A 132 -11.96 -11.17 10.31
C GLN A 132 -11.15 -10.00 10.86
N TYR A 133 -10.73 -9.10 9.98
CA TYR A 133 -10.11 -7.85 10.41
C TYR A 133 -11.10 -6.70 10.27
N GLN A 134 -11.10 -5.85 11.29
CA GLN A 134 -11.93 -4.65 11.36
C GLN A 134 -11.02 -3.49 11.75
N THR A 135 -11.39 -2.28 11.37
CA THR A 135 -10.67 -1.06 11.73
C THR A 135 -10.78 -0.83 13.23
N MET A 136 -9.66 -0.49 13.89
CA MET A 136 -9.69 0.11 15.22
C MET A 136 -9.74 1.63 15.06
N ASN A 137 -10.78 2.26 15.63
CA ASN A 137 -10.99 3.71 15.62
C ASN A 137 -9.95 4.45 16.46
#